data_AF-A0A136PCM0-F1
#
_entry.id   AF-A0A136PCM0-F1
#
_cell.length_a   1.000
_cell.length_b   1.000
_cell.length_c   1.000
_cell.angle_alpha   90.00
_cell.angle_beta   90.00
_cell.angle_gamma   90.00
#
_symmetry.space_group_name_H-M   'P 1'
#
loop_
_entity.id
_entity.type
_entity.pdbx_description
1 polymer ?
#
loop_
_entity_poly.entity_id
_entity_poly.type
_entity_poly.pdbx_seq_one_letter_code
_entity_poly.pdbx_strand_id
1 'polypeptide(L)'
;MKTIKYILLTFVLLSVNYNFSQTEIDTSWNGTIDIMGQKLGIGVKFFSEGKELKALIDIPEQGAKDVPLEKVSFSNPKVHFELPAGPGLAVFEGLYYGDSIGGTFTQAGFTGRFNLVRGEIKSEQTVIDPSSLPYNSEEVTFYNDGNTFAGTITYPKEEGKKFPAVVLITGSGAQNRDEEIFGFKIFGKIADHLTRSGIAVLRYDDRGVGGSKGKTVNESTTEDFAGDVVAAVQFLKTKDFIQPMAIGLLGHSEGGIVAPLAYTKTSDIAFLILMAGTGVKGIDVVKEQSKLIMKADNTPEDDITGYIVMINLIYETLVKDGNIKELEEQLEKNVSDSYEKMSAEEKKTVKNKDEYVKQTVKQTIAQFSSKWMKYFLSHDPSYALEKVTCPVLLLFGGKDLQVIVSQNQKPMEDALKKAGNSNYTTKIYPDANHLFQEAGTGSPNEYGQLPKEFVPGFLDDITQWIKLQNQ
;
A
#
# COMPACT_ATOMS: atom_id res chain seq x y z
N MET A 1 -56.01 -58.84 23.38
CA MET A 1 -56.05 -57.38 23.63
C MET A 1 -55.10 -57.05 24.78
N LYS A 2 -54.41 -55.91 24.65
CA LYS A 2 -53.14 -55.47 25.27
C LYS A 2 -53.13 -55.38 26.80
N THR A 3 -52.00 -55.68 27.44
CA THR A 3 -51.33 -54.79 28.44
C THR A 3 -49.91 -55.31 28.77
N ILE A 4 -48.88 -54.68 28.21
CA ILE A 4 -47.91 -53.74 28.84
C ILE A 4 -46.74 -54.43 29.55
N LYS A 5 -45.56 -54.26 28.93
CA LYS A 5 -44.22 -54.60 29.40
C LYS A 5 -43.73 -53.57 30.43
N TYR A 6 -43.14 -54.04 31.52
CA TYR A 6 -42.12 -53.31 32.26
C TYR A 6 -41.03 -54.31 32.67
N ILE A 7 -39.84 -54.21 32.07
CA ILE A 7 -38.62 -54.77 32.65
C ILE A 7 -37.55 -53.69 32.57
N LEU A 8 -37.19 -53.22 33.76
CA LEU A 8 -36.01 -52.44 34.12
C LEU A 8 -34.76 -53.18 33.61
N LEU A 9 -33.90 -52.50 32.85
CA LEU A 9 -32.52 -52.96 32.64
C LEU A 9 -31.57 -51.79 32.89
N THR A 10 -30.84 -51.91 34.00
CA THR A 10 -29.66 -51.14 34.38
C THR A 10 -28.59 -51.27 33.30
N PHE A 11 -28.11 -50.15 32.76
CA PHE A 11 -26.89 -50.10 31.94
C PHE A 11 -25.77 -49.43 32.72
N VAL A 12 -24.67 -50.15 32.82
CA VAL A 12 -23.39 -49.76 33.42
C VAL A 12 -22.79 -48.62 32.61
N LEU A 13 -22.48 -47.50 33.27
CA LEU A 13 -21.69 -46.39 32.73
C LEU A 13 -20.22 -46.83 32.63
N LEU A 14 -19.79 -47.18 31.42
CA LEU A 14 -18.37 -47.23 31.05
C LEU A 14 -17.92 -45.81 30.70
N SER A 15 -17.15 -45.21 31.61
CA SER A 15 -16.40 -43.98 31.35
C SER A 15 -15.30 -44.27 30.33
N VAL A 16 -15.54 -43.88 29.07
CA VAL A 16 -14.49 -43.80 28.05
C VAL A 16 -13.81 -42.44 28.23
N ASN A 17 -12.54 -42.46 28.64
CA ASN A 17 -11.66 -41.31 28.57
C ASN A 17 -11.54 -40.92 27.08
N TYR A 18 -12.13 -39.79 26.68
CA TYR A 18 -11.80 -39.18 25.41
C TYR A 18 -10.38 -38.66 25.50
N ASN A 19 -9.47 -39.31 24.77
CA ASN A 19 -8.20 -38.72 24.38
C ASN A 19 -8.49 -37.34 23.76
N PHE A 20 -7.71 -36.33 24.16
CA PHE A 20 -7.73 -35.00 23.55
C PHE A 20 -7.56 -35.15 22.04
N SER A 21 -8.65 -34.96 21.29
CA SER A 21 -8.58 -34.79 19.86
C SER A 21 -7.82 -33.49 19.60
N GLN A 22 -6.75 -33.55 18.80
CA GLN A 22 -6.36 -32.36 18.04
C GLN A 22 -7.62 -31.82 17.36
N THR A 23 -7.89 -30.53 17.51
CA THR A 23 -8.99 -29.90 16.78
C THR A 23 -8.80 -30.18 15.28
N GLU A 24 -9.83 -30.64 14.57
CA GLU A 24 -9.75 -31.12 13.16
C GLU A 24 -9.20 -30.05 12.17
N ILE A 25 -9.16 -28.81 12.62
CA ILE A 25 -8.66 -27.63 11.93
C ILE A 25 -7.19 -27.28 12.24
N ASP A 26 -6.56 -27.88 13.26
CA ASP A 26 -5.19 -27.64 13.74
C ASP A 26 -4.14 -28.08 12.70
N THR A 27 -3.94 -27.23 11.70
CA THR A 27 -3.02 -27.41 10.59
C THR A 27 -2.88 -26.10 9.80
N SER A 28 -2.12 -26.15 8.71
CA SER A 28 -2.01 -25.06 7.75
C SER A 28 -3.10 -25.11 6.69
N TRP A 29 -3.58 -23.94 6.31
CA TRP A 29 -4.61 -23.72 5.32
C TRP A 29 -4.18 -22.64 4.34
N ASN A 30 -4.47 -22.82 3.07
CA ASN A 30 -4.12 -21.89 2.00
C ASN A 30 -5.36 -21.49 1.21
N GLY A 31 -5.47 -20.23 0.84
CA GLY A 31 -6.67 -19.75 0.18
C GLY A 31 -6.62 -18.31 -0.27
N THR A 32 -7.80 -17.76 -0.53
CA THR A 32 -7.95 -16.39 -0.99
C THR A 32 -9.11 -15.70 -0.30
N ILE A 33 -9.01 -14.38 -0.13
CA ILE A 33 -10.12 -13.48 0.13
C ILE A 33 -10.55 -12.89 -1.22
N ASP A 34 -11.80 -13.10 -1.60
CA ASP A 34 -12.45 -12.52 -2.77
C ASP A 34 -13.33 -11.34 -2.32
N ILE A 35 -12.93 -10.12 -2.68
CA ILE A 35 -13.70 -8.91 -2.45
C ILE A 35 -14.12 -8.38 -3.81
N MET A 36 -15.42 -8.47 -4.12
CA MET A 36 -15.99 -7.97 -5.38
C MET A 36 -15.29 -8.50 -6.65
N GLY A 37 -14.85 -9.77 -6.64
CA GLY A 37 -14.18 -10.42 -7.78
C GLY A 37 -12.65 -10.28 -7.77
N GLN A 38 -12.07 -9.57 -6.80
CA GLN A 38 -10.62 -9.47 -6.62
C GLN A 38 -10.13 -10.42 -5.54
N LYS A 39 -9.09 -11.20 -5.85
CA LYS A 39 -8.54 -12.22 -4.96
C LYS A 39 -7.24 -11.76 -4.32
N LEU A 40 -7.19 -11.79 -2.99
CA LEU A 40 -6.00 -11.63 -2.17
C LEU A 40 -5.59 -12.99 -1.61
N GLY A 41 -4.36 -13.45 -1.85
CA GLY A 41 -3.81 -14.66 -1.27
C GLY A 41 -3.67 -14.55 0.25
N ILE A 42 -4.08 -15.61 0.95
CA ILE A 42 -3.87 -15.74 2.39
C ILE A 42 -3.50 -17.18 2.73
N GLY A 43 -2.74 -17.35 3.80
CA GLY A 43 -2.70 -18.63 4.49
C GLY A 43 -2.81 -18.50 5.98
N VAL A 44 -3.51 -19.46 6.58
CA VAL A 44 -3.89 -19.45 7.98
C VAL A 44 -3.39 -20.74 8.61
N LYS A 45 -2.62 -20.61 9.69
CA LYS A 45 -2.13 -21.73 10.48
C LYS A 45 -2.85 -21.76 11.81
N PHE A 46 -3.73 -22.75 12.01
CA PHE A 46 -4.36 -22.98 13.31
C PHE A 46 -3.51 -23.94 14.13
N PHE A 47 -3.41 -23.70 15.44
CA PHE A 47 -2.69 -24.58 16.36
C PHE A 47 -3.26 -24.50 17.78
N SER A 48 -3.28 -25.63 18.47
CA SER A 48 -3.74 -25.72 19.85
C SER A 48 -2.62 -25.34 20.83
N GLU A 49 -2.89 -24.40 21.74
CA GLU A 49 -2.03 -24.11 22.88
C GLU A 49 -2.81 -24.44 24.17
N GLY A 50 -2.58 -25.65 24.69
CA GLY A 50 -3.35 -26.16 25.82
C GLY A 50 -4.81 -26.46 25.45
N LYS A 51 -5.76 -25.70 26.03
CA LYS A 51 -7.20 -25.79 25.73
C LYS A 51 -7.70 -24.71 24.76
N GLU A 52 -6.83 -23.77 24.39
CA GLU A 52 -7.18 -22.66 23.50
C GLU A 52 -6.72 -22.96 22.08
N LEU A 53 -7.56 -22.61 21.10
CA LEU A 53 -7.19 -22.62 19.69
C LEU A 53 -6.62 -21.25 19.33
N LYS A 54 -5.43 -21.23 18.72
CA LYS A 54 -4.79 -20.02 18.21
C LYS A 54 -4.59 -20.13 16.71
N ALA A 55 -4.33 -18.99 16.07
CA ALA A 55 -3.99 -18.98 14.66
C ALA A 55 -3.02 -17.85 14.30
N LEU A 56 -2.23 -18.10 13.25
CA LEU A 56 -1.41 -17.10 12.56
C LEU A 56 -1.92 -16.95 11.12
N ILE A 57 -1.74 -15.77 10.54
CA ILE A 57 -2.03 -15.50 9.13
C ILE A 57 -0.80 -14.94 8.42
N ASP A 58 -0.59 -15.40 7.20
CA ASP A 58 0.32 -14.81 6.24
C ASP A 58 -0.49 -14.18 5.12
N ILE A 59 -0.05 -13.01 4.66
CA ILE A 59 -0.62 -12.30 3.51
C ILE A 59 0.56 -11.98 2.58
N PRO A 60 0.96 -12.90 1.70
CA PRO A 60 2.19 -12.80 0.90
C PRO A 60 2.29 -11.51 0.09
N GLU A 61 1.20 -11.11 -0.55
CA GLU A 61 1.11 -9.89 -1.37
C GLU A 61 1.26 -8.60 -0.53
N GLN A 62 1.10 -8.69 0.79
CA GLN A 62 1.31 -7.59 1.73
C GLN A 62 2.60 -7.76 2.54
N GLY A 63 3.41 -8.79 2.25
CA GLY A 63 4.62 -9.12 3.01
C GLY A 63 4.37 -9.51 4.47
N ALA A 64 3.12 -9.72 4.87
CA ALA A 64 2.75 -10.05 6.24
C ALA A 64 3.00 -11.54 6.48
N LYS A 65 3.76 -11.86 7.53
CA LYS A 65 4.11 -13.23 7.89
C LYS A 65 3.93 -13.46 9.38
N ASP A 66 3.37 -14.62 9.72
CA ASP A 66 3.11 -15.12 11.06
C ASP A 66 2.36 -14.10 11.92
N VAL A 67 1.41 -13.36 11.33
CA VAL A 67 0.64 -12.33 12.03
C VAL A 67 -0.37 -13.01 12.96
N PRO A 68 -0.38 -12.74 14.27
CA PRO A 68 -1.33 -13.35 15.19
C PRO A 68 -2.77 -12.95 14.89
N LEU A 69 -3.66 -13.95 14.87
CA LEU A 69 -5.10 -13.75 14.79
C LEU A 69 -5.71 -13.71 16.20
N GLU A 70 -6.73 -12.86 16.36
CA GLU A 70 -7.50 -12.69 17.59
C GLU A 70 -8.84 -13.44 17.54
N LYS A 71 -9.42 -13.67 18.72
CA LYS A 71 -10.73 -14.32 18.92
C LYS A 71 -10.93 -15.61 18.10
N VAL A 72 -9.88 -16.42 17.96
CA VAL A 72 -9.94 -17.66 17.19
C VAL A 72 -10.84 -18.67 17.90
N SER A 73 -11.86 -19.19 17.20
CA SER A 73 -12.74 -20.22 17.75
C SER A 73 -13.22 -21.21 16.70
N PHE A 74 -13.41 -22.46 17.13
CA PHE A 74 -13.93 -23.54 16.30
C PHE A 74 -14.98 -24.33 17.08
N SER A 75 -16.19 -24.39 16.53
CA SER A 75 -17.29 -25.22 17.01
C SER A 75 -17.97 -25.84 15.80
N ASN A 76 -17.51 -27.03 15.40
CA ASN A 76 -17.90 -27.71 14.17
C ASN A 76 -19.42 -27.55 13.86
N PRO A 77 -19.78 -27.00 12.67
CA PRO A 77 -18.90 -26.67 11.54
C PRO A 77 -18.37 -25.23 11.55
N LYS A 78 -18.63 -24.41 12.57
CA LYS A 78 -18.32 -22.97 12.54
C LYS A 78 -16.87 -22.68 12.92
N VAL A 79 -16.24 -21.78 12.17
CA VAL A 79 -14.89 -21.25 12.39
C VAL A 79 -14.98 -19.72 12.44
N HIS A 80 -14.38 -19.09 13.43
CA HIS A 80 -14.28 -17.63 13.54
C HIS A 80 -12.85 -17.21 13.87
N PHE A 81 -12.37 -16.14 13.26
CA PHE A 81 -11.10 -15.50 13.61
C PHE A 81 -11.09 -14.03 13.15
N GLU A 82 -10.29 -13.22 13.84
CA GLU A 82 -10.21 -11.78 13.61
C GLU A 82 -8.75 -11.36 13.36
N LEU A 83 -8.55 -10.42 12.43
CA LEU A 83 -7.24 -9.84 12.15
C LEU A 83 -7.30 -8.32 12.43
N PRO A 84 -6.61 -7.83 13.47
CA PRO A 84 -6.47 -6.40 13.72
C PRO A 84 -5.38 -5.79 12.81
N ALA A 85 -5.66 -5.64 11.52
CA ALA A 85 -4.72 -5.04 10.55
C ALA A 85 -5.43 -4.10 9.57
N GLY A 86 -4.70 -3.20 8.91
CA GLY A 86 -5.24 -2.33 7.87
C GLY A 86 -6.24 -1.25 8.37
N PRO A 87 -7.26 -0.86 7.56
CA PRO A 87 -8.16 0.25 7.88
C PRO A 87 -9.17 -0.04 9.00
N GLY A 88 -9.23 -1.27 9.51
CA GLY A 88 -10.14 -1.68 10.58
C GLY A 88 -10.06 -3.17 10.88
N LEU A 89 -10.81 -3.64 11.87
CA LEU A 89 -10.86 -5.05 12.25
C LEU A 89 -11.39 -5.90 11.07
N ALA A 90 -10.58 -6.83 10.59
CA ALA A 90 -11.01 -7.85 9.65
C ALA A 90 -11.62 -9.04 10.41
N VAL A 91 -12.81 -9.45 10.01
CA VAL A 91 -13.59 -10.53 10.63
C VAL A 91 -13.84 -11.63 9.60
N PHE A 92 -13.55 -12.87 9.98
CA PHE A 92 -13.73 -14.05 9.14
C PHE A 92 -14.70 -15.02 9.81
N GLU A 93 -15.84 -15.26 9.15
CA GLU A 93 -16.90 -16.16 9.61
C GLU A 93 -17.06 -17.31 8.61
N GLY A 94 -16.57 -18.50 8.98
CA GLY A 94 -16.43 -19.65 8.08
C GLY A 94 -17.17 -20.91 8.51
N LEU A 95 -17.40 -21.78 7.53
CA LEU A 95 -17.91 -23.14 7.71
C LEU A 95 -16.85 -24.15 7.25
N TYR A 96 -16.49 -25.05 8.15
CA TYR A 96 -15.55 -26.16 7.96
C TYR A 96 -16.27 -27.36 7.33
N TYR A 97 -15.66 -27.90 6.25
CA TYR A 97 -16.11 -29.10 5.55
C TYR A 97 -14.91 -30.00 5.21
N GLY A 98 -14.32 -30.64 6.22
CA GLY A 98 -13.23 -31.60 6.03
C GLY A 98 -11.91 -30.93 5.63
N ASP A 99 -11.72 -30.71 4.32
CA ASP A 99 -10.50 -30.12 3.73
C ASP A 99 -10.71 -28.70 3.22
N SER A 100 -11.87 -28.10 3.47
CA SER A 100 -12.12 -26.69 3.14
C SER A 100 -12.75 -25.92 4.30
N ILE A 101 -12.47 -24.61 4.30
CA ILE A 101 -13.16 -23.63 5.14
C ILE A 101 -13.57 -22.49 4.23
N GLY A 102 -14.87 -22.30 4.04
CA GLY A 102 -15.42 -21.22 3.22
C GLY A 102 -16.30 -20.31 4.04
N GLY A 103 -16.23 -19.01 3.80
CA GLY A 103 -16.93 -18.06 4.66
C GLY A 103 -17.02 -16.64 4.14
N THR A 104 -17.54 -15.78 4.98
CA THR A 104 -17.64 -14.34 4.76
C THR A 104 -16.44 -13.66 5.40
N PHE A 105 -15.88 -12.70 4.68
CA PHE A 105 -14.88 -11.75 5.17
C PHE A 105 -15.53 -10.38 5.28
N THR A 106 -15.29 -9.66 6.38
CA THR A 106 -15.76 -8.28 6.54
C THR A 106 -14.66 -7.41 7.14
N GLN A 107 -14.39 -6.26 6.53
CA GLN A 107 -13.44 -5.28 7.07
C GLN A 107 -13.82 -3.88 6.62
N ALA A 108 -13.90 -2.93 7.56
CA ALA A 108 -14.16 -1.51 7.29
C ALA A 108 -15.37 -1.27 6.34
N GLY A 109 -16.45 -2.04 6.50
CA GLY A 109 -17.66 -1.96 5.67
C GLY A 109 -17.61 -2.75 4.37
N PHE A 110 -16.44 -3.20 3.92
CA PHE A 110 -16.31 -4.09 2.76
C PHE A 110 -16.64 -5.52 3.17
N THR A 111 -17.44 -6.20 2.34
CA THR A 111 -17.76 -7.62 2.50
C THR A 111 -17.21 -8.41 1.31
N GLY A 112 -16.54 -9.50 1.61
CA GLY A 112 -16.02 -10.47 0.66
C GLY A 112 -16.34 -11.90 1.07
N ARG A 113 -15.83 -12.85 0.30
CA ARG A 113 -15.82 -14.27 0.64
C ARG A 113 -14.40 -14.72 0.81
N PHE A 114 -14.13 -15.61 1.73
CA PHE A 114 -12.85 -16.30 1.75
C PHE A 114 -13.07 -17.80 1.56
N ASN A 115 -12.07 -18.45 0.97
CA ASN A 115 -12.04 -19.90 0.86
C ASN A 115 -10.63 -20.38 1.14
N LEU A 116 -10.51 -21.29 2.09
CA LEU A 116 -9.28 -21.97 2.47
C LEU A 116 -9.39 -23.45 2.13
N VAL A 117 -8.29 -24.04 1.72
CA VAL A 117 -8.11 -25.48 1.51
C VAL A 117 -6.93 -25.95 2.34
N ARG A 118 -7.00 -27.16 2.88
CA ARG A 118 -5.93 -27.76 3.69
C ARG A 118 -4.61 -27.80 2.92
N GLY A 119 -3.54 -27.27 3.49
CA GLY A 119 -2.20 -27.22 2.87
C GLY A 119 -1.36 -26.02 3.30
N GLU A 120 -0.04 -26.12 3.08
CA GLU A 120 0.89 -25.00 3.30
C GLU A 120 0.74 -23.93 2.21
N ILE A 121 1.11 -22.69 2.56
CA ILE A 121 1.20 -21.59 1.59
C ILE A 121 2.24 -21.94 0.54
N LYS A 122 1.79 -22.02 -0.70
CA LYS A 122 2.68 -21.82 -1.84
C LYS A 122 2.68 -20.32 -2.08
N SER A 123 3.70 -19.62 -1.62
CA SER A 123 3.92 -18.29 -2.18
C SER A 123 4.21 -18.53 -3.65
N GLU A 124 3.35 -18.05 -4.54
CA GLU A 124 3.79 -17.76 -5.91
C GLU A 124 4.64 -16.50 -5.87
N GLN A 125 5.61 -16.42 -4.95
CA GLN A 125 6.83 -15.73 -5.29
C GLN A 125 7.44 -16.61 -6.38
N THR A 126 7.30 -16.18 -7.62
CA THR A 126 8.26 -16.57 -8.65
C THR A 126 9.61 -16.11 -8.12
N VAL A 127 10.29 -16.98 -7.38
CA VAL A 127 11.67 -16.78 -6.96
C VAL A 127 12.45 -16.86 -8.27
N ILE A 128 12.62 -15.70 -8.91
CA ILE A 128 13.53 -15.58 -10.04
C ILE A 128 14.89 -15.87 -9.44
N ASP A 129 15.47 -17.00 -9.82
CA ASP A 129 16.85 -17.32 -9.46
C ASP A 129 17.72 -16.15 -9.94
N PRO A 130 18.38 -15.39 -9.04
CA PRO A 130 19.18 -14.24 -9.43
C PRO A 130 20.27 -14.61 -10.43
N SER A 131 20.72 -15.88 -10.47
CA SER A 131 21.69 -16.35 -11.45
C SER A 131 21.13 -16.41 -12.88
N SER A 132 19.80 -16.53 -13.03
CA SER A 132 19.12 -16.55 -14.33
C SER A 132 18.95 -15.16 -14.95
N LEU A 133 19.16 -14.09 -14.17
CA LEU A 133 19.06 -12.72 -14.66
C LEU A 133 20.28 -12.37 -15.53
N PRO A 134 20.10 -11.61 -16.63
CA PRO A 134 21.21 -11.17 -17.48
C PRO A 134 22.03 -10.03 -16.86
N TYR A 135 21.76 -9.69 -15.60
CA TYR A 135 22.43 -8.65 -14.83
C TYR A 135 22.69 -9.13 -13.40
N ASN A 136 23.47 -8.38 -12.63
CA ASN A 136 23.72 -8.68 -11.22
C ASN A 136 22.60 -8.14 -10.34
N SER A 137 22.26 -8.86 -9.27
CA SER A 137 21.26 -8.49 -8.29
C SER A 137 21.80 -8.81 -6.90
N GLU A 138 21.93 -7.79 -6.05
CA GLU A 138 22.45 -7.93 -4.69
C GLU A 138 21.45 -7.40 -3.67
N GLU A 139 21.20 -8.19 -2.63
CA GLU A 139 20.52 -7.71 -1.44
C GLU A 139 21.47 -6.81 -0.65
N VAL A 140 20.97 -5.64 -0.25
CA VAL A 140 21.75 -4.61 0.41
C VAL A 140 21.06 -4.09 1.66
N THR A 141 21.86 -3.50 2.54
CA THR A 141 21.37 -2.83 3.74
C THR A 141 22.08 -1.51 3.93
N PHE A 142 21.32 -0.47 4.26
CA PHE A 142 21.85 0.84 4.64
C PHE A 142 21.06 1.42 5.81
N TYR A 143 21.52 2.54 6.37
CA TYR A 143 21.02 3.06 7.64
C TYR A 143 20.77 4.56 7.55
N ASN A 144 19.72 5.04 8.20
CA ASN A 144 19.44 6.46 8.39
C ASN A 144 18.57 6.71 9.62
N ASP A 145 18.90 7.73 10.43
CA ASP A 145 18.13 8.13 11.62
C ASP A 145 17.71 6.97 12.56
N GLY A 146 18.62 6.01 12.78
CA GLY A 146 18.34 4.83 13.61
C GLY A 146 17.42 3.78 12.97
N ASN A 147 17.00 3.98 11.71
CA ASN A 147 16.30 2.99 10.90
C ASN A 147 17.31 2.15 10.10
N THR A 148 16.90 0.92 9.78
CA THR A 148 17.64 0.01 8.89
C THR A 148 16.80 -0.22 7.64
N PHE A 149 17.39 -0.04 6.46
CA PHE A 149 16.70 -0.23 5.19
C PHE A 149 17.20 -1.48 4.49
N ALA A 150 16.29 -2.37 4.14
CA ALA A 150 16.57 -3.50 3.27
C ALA A 150 16.24 -3.11 1.83
N GLY A 151 17.14 -3.44 0.90
CA GLY A 151 16.93 -3.13 -0.50
C GLY A 151 17.63 -4.10 -1.44
N THR A 152 17.42 -3.89 -2.73
CA THR A 152 18.08 -4.62 -3.80
C THR A 152 18.75 -3.61 -4.73
N ILE A 153 20.02 -3.84 -5.05
CA ILE A 153 20.72 -3.15 -6.14
C ILE A 153 20.85 -4.08 -7.34
N THR A 154 20.40 -3.61 -8.50
CA THR A 154 20.58 -4.31 -9.78
C THR A 154 21.51 -3.51 -10.69
N TYR A 155 22.43 -4.18 -11.38
CA TYR A 155 23.39 -3.50 -12.25
C TYR A 155 23.93 -4.43 -13.37
N PRO A 156 24.32 -3.89 -14.54
CA PRO A 156 24.75 -4.71 -15.67
C PRO A 156 25.97 -5.61 -15.37
N LYS A 157 26.03 -6.78 -16.02
CA LYS A 157 27.17 -7.71 -15.98
C LYS A 157 28.28 -7.28 -16.96
N GLU A 158 28.87 -6.10 -16.75
CA GLU A 158 30.04 -5.62 -17.52
C GLU A 158 31.20 -5.30 -16.58
N GLU A 159 32.22 -6.17 -16.54
CA GLU A 159 33.39 -5.99 -15.67
C GLU A 159 34.16 -4.70 -15.96
N GLY A 160 34.63 -4.03 -14.90
CA GLY A 160 35.46 -2.82 -15.00
C GLY A 160 34.73 -1.55 -15.43
N LYS A 161 33.44 -1.63 -15.77
CA LYS A 161 32.61 -0.49 -16.16
C LYS A 161 31.90 0.10 -14.94
N LYS A 162 31.77 1.43 -14.93
CA LYS A 162 30.93 2.14 -13.97
C LYS A 162 29.64 2.59 -14.65
N PHE A 163 28.53 2.51 -13.94
CA PHE A 163 27.20 2.82 -14.47
C PHE A 163 26.61 4.07 -13.82
N PRO A 164 25.83 4.88 -14.57
CA PRO A 164 24.89 5.79 -13.95
C PRO A 164 23.89 5.00 -13.10
N ALA A 165 23.31 5.63 -12.09
CA ALA A 165 22.44 4.96 -11.14
C ALA A 165 21.14 5.73 -10.90
N VAL A 166 20.07 5.01 -10.55
CA VAL A 166 18.80 5.60 -10.14
C VAL A 166 18.34 4.97 -8.83
N VAL A 167 17.96 5.81 -7.87
CA VAL A 167 17.21 5.37 -6.67
C VAL A 167 15.72 5.52 -6.98
N LEU A 168 14.95 4.43 -6.82
CA LEU A 168 13.49 4.48 -6.94
C LEU A 168 12.86 4.79 -5.58
N ILE A 169 11.87 5.68 -5.56
CA ILE A 169 11.23 6.23 -4.36
C ILE A 169 9.72 6.05 -4.49
N THR A 170 9.18 5.24 -3.59
CA THR A 170 7.79 4.77 -3.55
C THR A 170 6.79 5.91 -3.33
N GLY A 171 5.54 5.65 -3.67
CA GLY A 171 4.42 6.52 -3.33
C GLY A 171 4.04 6.48 -1.84
N SER A 172 2.82 6.95 -1.55
CA SER A 172 2.33 7.01 -0.17
C SER A 172 1.94 5.63 0.38
N GLY A 173 1.99 5.53 1.71
CA GLY A 173 1.65 4.30 2.44
C GLY A 173 2.87 3.43 2.74
N ALA A 174 2.63 2.22 3.22
CA ALA A 174 3.68 1.25 3.53
C ALA A 174 3.91 0.35 2.30
N GLN A 175 5.02 0.54 1.59
CA GLN A 175 5.31 -0.19 0.37
C GLN A 175 6.61 -0.99 0.43
N ASN A 176 6.62 -2.12 -0.28
CA ASN A 176 7.84 -2.88 -0.53
C ASN A 176 8.67 -2.21 -1.65
N ARG A 177 9.90 -2.66 -1.82
CA ARG A 177 10.82 -2.13 -2.86
C ARG A 177 10.34 -2.28 -4.31
N ASP A 178 9.30 -3.09 -4.56
CA ASP A 178 8.74 -3.29 -5.90
C ASP A 178 7.58 -2.33 -6.20
N GLU A 179 7.11 -1.54 -5.23
CA GLU A 179 5.87 -0.75 -5.32
C GLU A 179 4.73 -1.61 -5.90
N GLU A 180 4.47 -2.73 -5.24
CA GLU A 180 3.50 -3.71 -5.73
C GLU A 180 2.07 -3.29 -5.42
N ILE A 181 1.28 -2.98 -6.46
CA ILE A 181 -0.12 -2.56 -6.33
C ILE A 181 -0.98 -3.50 -7.19
N PHE A 182 -1.89 -4.25 -6.55
CA PHE A 182 -2.73 -5.28 -7.19
C PHE A 182 -1.95 -6.25 -8.10
N GLY A 183 -0.78 -6.71 -7.63
CA GLY A 183 0.10 -7.61 -8.38
C GLY A 183 0.93 -6.93 -9.49
N PHE A 184 0.80 -5.61 -9.67
CA PHE A 184 1.66 -4.86 -10.57
C PHE A 184 2.92 -4.40 -9.83
N LYS A 185 4.06 -5.02 -10.12
CA LYS A 185 5.38 -4.63 -9.59
C LYS A 185 5.96 -3.46 -10.38
N ILE A 186 5.50 -2.25 -10.09
CA ILE A 186 5.85 -1.02 -10.83
C ILE A 186 7.37 -0.82 -10.85
N PHE A 187 8.01 -0.79 -9.68
CA PHE A 187 9.46 -0.67 -9.56
C PHE A 187 10.20 -1.96 -9.91
N GLY A 188 9.54 -3.11 -9.80
CA GLY A 188 9.93 -4.39 -10.43
C GLY A 188 10.39 -4.22 -11.87
N LYS A 189 9.44 -3.77 -12.69
CA LYS A 189 9.59 -3.65 -14.14
C LYS A 189 10.48 -2.49 -14.55
N ILE A 190 10.43 -1.36 -13.83
CA ILE A 190 11.34 -0.23 -14.08
C ILE A 190 12.78 -0.66 -13.83
N ALA A 191 13.08 -1.35 -12.72
CA ALA A 191 14.45 -1.79 -12.44
C ALA A 191 14.99 -2.80 -13.45
N ASP A 192 14.21 -3.82 -13.80
CA ASP A 192 14.61 -4.81 -14.82
C ASP A 192 14.95 -4.12 -16.16
N HIS A 193 14.07 -3.22 -16.63
CA HIS A 193 14.28 -2.51 -17.89
C HIS A 193 15.49 -1.58 -17.87
N LEU A 194 15.64 -0.75 -16.83
CA LEU A 194 16.76 0.19 -16.71
C LEU A 194 18.08 -0.55 -16.57
N THR A 195 18.12 -1.64 -15.79
CA THR A 195 19.33 -2.46 -15.62
C THR A 195 19.74 -3.13 -16.93
N ARG A 196 18.81 -3.70 -17.70
CA ARG A 196 19.10 -4.20 -19.06
C ARG A 196 19.61 -3.13 -20.00
N SER A 197 19.26 -1.87 -19.73
CA SER A 197 19.64 -0.71 -20.54
C SER A 197 20.94 -0.03 -20.12
N GLY A 198 21.69 -0.60 -19.17
CA GLY A 198 23.00 -0.11 -18.75
C GLY A 198 23.00 0.82 -17.53
N ILE A 199 21.91 0.87 -16.76
CA ILE A 199 21.72 1.78 -15.62
C ILE A 199 21.58 0.94 -14.33
N ALA A 200 22.38 1.23 -13.31
CA ALA A 200 22.23 0.60 -12.01
C ALA A 200 20.97 1.14 -11.29
N VAL A 201 20.25 0.29 -10.56
CA VAL A 201 19.01 0.69 -9.87
C VAL A 201 19.04 0.21 -8.43
N LEU A 202 18.79 1.13 -7.50
CA LEU A 202 18.54 0.81 -6.09
C LEU A 202 17.07 0.97 -5.79
N ARG A 203 16.50 -0.07 -5.19
CA ARG A 203 15.15 -0.08 -4.63
C ARG A 203 15.21 -0.57 -3.21
N TYR A 204 14.37 -0.06 -2.33
CA TYR A 204 14.38 -0.43 -0.91
C TYR A 204 12.97 -0.44 -0.33
N ASP A 205 12.77 -1.25 0.72
CA ASP A 205 11.49 -1.32 1.42
C ASP A 205 11.33 -0.08 2.31
N ASP A 206 10.12 0.47 2.38
CA ASP A 206 9.84 1.63 3.22
C ASP A 206 10.07 1.34 4.70
N ARG A 207 10.09 2.41 5.51
CA ARG A 207 10.32 2.28 6.95
C ARG A 207 9.31 1.33 7.60
N GLY A 208 9.83 0.28 8.25
CA GLY A 208 9.02 -0.73 8.92
C GLY A 208 8.32 -1.71 7.99
N VAL A 209 8.68 -1.76 6.71
CA VAL A 209 8.11 -2.66 5.71
C VAL A 209 9.14 -3.70 5.27
N GLY A 210 8.69 -4.93 5.00
CA GLY A 210 9.55 -5.98 4.45
C GLY A 210 10.76 -6.26 5.35
N GLY A 211 11.97 -6.08 4.80
CA GLY A 211 13.21 -6.24 5.56
C GLY A 211 13.65 -4.99 6.35
N SER A 212 13.02 -3.85 6.11
CA SER A 212 13.34 -2.58 6.76
C SER A 212 12.77 -2.51 8.19
N LYS A 213 13.49 -1.84 9.08
CA LYS A 213 13.18 -1.75 10.52
C LYS A 213 13.26 -0.30 11.00
N GLY A 214 12.51 -0.01 12.06
CA GLY A 214 12.54 1.30 12.73
C GLY A 214 11.13 1.87 12.87
N LYS A 215 11.02 3.19 12.80
CA LYS A 215 9.73 3.91 12.83
C LYS A 215 8.87 3.46 11.64
N THR A 216 7.55 3.43 11.79
CA THR A 216 6.66 3.18 10.65
C THR A 216 6.51 4.43 9.78
N VAL A 217 5.96 4.26 8.58
CA VAL A 217 5.61 5.38 7.68
C VAL A 217 4.66 6.38 8.35
N ASN A 218 3.69 5.93 9.14
CA ASN A 218 2.71 6.79 9.83
C ASN A 218 3.33 7.60 11.01
N GLU A 219 4.44 7.12 11.55
CA GLU A 219 5.22 7.80 12.61
C GLU A 219 6.30 8.73 12.06
N SER A 220 6.43 8.80 10.73
CA SER A 220 7.41 9.60 9.99
C SER A 220 6.70 10.64 9.13
N THR A 221 7.46 11.49 8.46
CA THR A 221 6.98 12.53 7.54
C THR A 221 7.62 12.39 6.17
N THR A 222 7.04 13.02 5.14
CA THR A 222 7.66 13.11 3.80
C THR A 222 9.08 13.70 3.84
N GLU A 223 9.37 14.60 4.80
CA GLU A 223 10.72 15.12 5.00
C GLU A 223 11.69 14.09 5.58
N ASP A 224 11.22 13.22 6.47
CA ASP A 224 12.04 12.12 6.99
C ASP A 224 12.45 11.17 5.85
N PHE A 225 11.51 10.87 4.94
CA PHE A 225 11.78 10.04 3.76
C PHE A 225 12.83 10.67 2.83
N ALA A 226 12.85 11.99 2.70
CA ALA A 226 13.90 12.68 1.94
C ALA A 226 15.29 12.45 2.54
N GLY A 227 15.41 12.32 3.86
CA GLY A 227 16.65 11.92 4.53
C GLY A 227 17.07 10.48 4.17
N ASP A 228 16.12 9.56 4.05
CA ASP A 228 16.39 8.17 3.67
C ASP A 228 16.92 8.08 2.24
N VAL A 229 16.36 8.88 1.33
CA VAL A 229 16.84 9.00 -0.05
C VAL A 229 18.27 9.53 -0.10
N VAL A 230 18.61 10.54 0.71
CA VAL A 230 19.99 11.04 0.80
C VAL A 230 20.94 9.91 1.27
N ALA A 231 20.55 9.13 2.26
CA ALA A 231 21.34 8.00 2.73
C ALA A 231 21.48 6.89 1.66
N ALA A 232 20.44 6.62 0.88
CA ALA A 232 20.47 5.70 -0.25
C ALA A 232 21.45 6.17 -1.34
N VAL A 233 21.47 7.47 -1.65
CA VAL A 233 22.45 8.07 -2.58
C VAL A 233 23.88 7.93 -2.04
N GLN A 234 24.11 8.22 -0.76
CA GLN A 234 25.45 8.04 -0.17
C GLN A 234 25.89 6.58 -0.18
N PHE A 235 24.97 5.64 0.09
CA PHE A 235 25.24 4.22 0.00
C PHE A 235 25.67 3.82 -1.42
N LEU A 236 24.96 4.28 -2.46
CA LEU A 236 25.34 4.01 -3.86
C LEU A 236 26.74 4.52 -4.20
N LYS A 237 27.15 5.68 -3.69
CA LYS A 237 28.49 6.24 -3.90
C LYS A 237 29.62 5.37 -3.32
N THR A 238 29.32 4.43 -2.41
CA THR A 238 30.31 3.48 -1.87
C THR A 238 30.62 2.32 -2.82
N LYS A 239 29.80 2.11 -3.86
CA LYS A 239 29.95 1.01 -4.81
C LYS A 239 30.90 1.42 -5.94
N ASP A 240 31.93 0.62 -6.17
CA ASP A 240 32.99 0.91 -7.14
C ASP A 240 32.52 0.93 -8.59
N PHE A 241 31.48 0.14 -8.91
CA PHE A 241 30.77 0.08 -10.19
C PHE A 241 29.75 1.21 -10.41
N ILE A 242 29.57 2.15 -9.47
CA ILE A 242 28.68 3.30 -9.64
C ILE A 242 29.49 4.54 -10.05
N GLN A 243 28.95 5.33 -10.97
CA GLN A 243 29.47 6.65 -11.32
C GLN A 243 28.95 7.68 -10.29
N PRO A 244 29.80 8.22 -9.39
CA PRO A 244 29.31 8.99 -8.25
C PRO A 244 28.60 10.31 -8.60
N MET A 245 28.89 10.87 -9.77
CA MET A 245 28.29 12.14 -10.26
C MET A 245 27.11 11.92 -11.21
N ALA A 246 26.67 10.67 -11.40
CA ALA A 246 25.61 10.28 -12.33
C ALA A 246 24.50 9.47 -11.62
N ILE A 247 24.15 9.90 -10.40
CA ILE A 247 23.09 9.29 -9.59
C ILE A 247 21.85 10.17 -9.68
N GLY A 248 20.76 9.65 -10.23
CA GLY A 248 19.47 10.32 -10.27
C GLY A 248 18.44 9.70 -9.32
N LEU A 249 17.30 10.38 -9.20
CA LEU A 249 16.16 9.92 -8.43
C LEU A 249 14.94 9.73 -9.35
N LEU A 250 14.19 8.64 -9.17
CA LEU A 250 12.87 8.47 -9.77
C LEU A 250 11.86 8.28 -8.64
N GLY A 251 10.95 9.22 -8.50
CA GLY A 251 9.90 9.19 -7.48
C GLY A 251 8.52 9.05 -8.09
N HIS A 252 7.72 8.13 -7.55
CA HIS A 252 6.31 7.94 -7.92
C HIS A 252 5.39 8.59 -6.91
N SER A 253 4.35 9.31 -7.34
CA SER A 253 3.31 9.85 -6.43
C SER A 253 3.95 10.72 -5.33
N GLU A 254 3.84 10.35 -4.05
CA GLU A 254 4.56 11.02 -2.95
C GLU A 254 6.09 11.00 -3.13
N GLY A 255 6.66 9.95 -3.72
CA GLY A 255 8.07 9.92 -4.10
C GLY A 255 8.48 11.07 -5.04
N GLY A 256 7.53 11.57 -5.85
CA GLY A 256 7.70 12.77 -6.69
C GLY A 256 7.81 14.07 -5.89
N ILE A 257 7.41 14.07 -4.62
CA ILE A 257 7.60 15.16 -3.64
C ILE A 257 8.92 14.94 -2.86
N VAL A 258 9.17 13.69 -2.45
CA VAL A 258 10.37 13.30 -1.69
C VAL A 258 11.64 13.58 -2.49
N ALA A 259 11.65 13.31 -3.80
CA ALA A 259 12.85 13.47 -4.64
C ALA A 259 13.36 14.93 -4.70
N PRO A 260 12.53 15.95 -5.00
CA PRO A 260 12.93 17.35 -4.86
C PRO A 260 13.37 17.71 -3.44
N LEU A 261 12.69 17.23 -2.40
CA LEU A 261 13.10 17.50 -1.00
C LEU A 261 14.50 16.94 -0.72
N ALA A 262 14.80 15.72 -1.16
CA ALA A 262 16.12 15.11 -1.03
C ALA A 262 17.19 15.92 -1.80
N TYR A 263 16.85 16.41 -3.00
CA TYR A 263 17.73 17.30 -3.78
C TYR A 263 18.12 18.56 -2.99
N THR A 264 17.21 19.14 -2.21
CA THR A 264 17.56 20.32 -1.39
C THR A 264 18.53 20.03 -0.22
N LYS A 265 18.76 18.75 0.09
CA LYS A 265 19.58 18.31 1.23
C LYS A 265 20.98 17.81 0.81
N THR A 266 21.26 17.65 -0.48
CA THR A 266 22.57 17.19 -0.98
C THR A 266 22.87 17.70 -2.39
N SER A 267 24.16 17.88 -2.72
CA SER A 267 24.62 18.23 -4.07
C SER A 267 24.95 17.01 -4.95
N ASP A 268 24.66 15.79 -4.46
CA ASP A 268 25.08 14.53 -5.09
C ASP A 268 24.07 13.95 -6.11
N ILE A 269 23.00 14.67 -6.41
CA ILE A 269 21.92 14.19 -7.29
C ILE A 269 22.04 14.87 -8.66
N ALA A 270 22.19 14.05 -9.70
CA ALA A 270 22.44 14.48 -11.06
C ALA A 270 21.18 14.87 -11.84
N PHE A 271 20.04 14.25 -11.57
CA PHE A 271 18.76 14.51 -12.25
C PHE A 271 17.57 13.95 -11.45
N LEU A 272 16.36 14.43 -11.75
CA LEU A 272 15.10 13.95 -11.15
C LEU A 272 14.12 13.46 -12.23
N ILE A 273 13.41 12.36 -11.94
CA ILE A 273 12.27 11.87 -12.71
C ILE A 273 11.08 11.80 -11.76
N LEU A 274 10.07 12.63 -12.00
CA LEU A 274 8.91 12.80 -11.13
C LEU A 274 7.70 12.19 -11.85
N MET A 275 7.37 10.96 -11.46
CA MET A 275 6.29 10.17 -12.01
C MET A 275 5.02 10.41 -11.20
N ALA A 276 3.99 11.02 -11.79
CA ALA A 276 2.77 11.43 -11.10
C ALA A 276 3.05 12.21 -9.79
N GLY A 277 4.03 13.12 -9.82
CA GLY A 277 4.33 14.01 -8.68
C GLY A 277 3.36 15.19 -8.58
N THR A 278 3.21 15.75 -7.38
CA THR A 278 2.29 16.88 -7.14
C THR A 278 3.02 18.22 -7.10
N GLY A 279 2.32 19.28 -7.53
CA GLY A 279 2.82 20.66 -7.57
C GLY A 279 2.08 21.63 -6.65
N VAL A 280 1.09 21.14 -5.91
CA VAL A 280 0.22 21.93 -5.03
C VAL A 280 0.14 21.29 -3.65
N LYS A 281 -0.43 22.02 -2.68
CA LYS A 281 -0.56 21.54 -1.30
C LYS A 281 -1.33 20.23 -1.21
N GLY A 282 -0.91 19.35 -0.31
CA GLY A 282 -1.52 18.03 -0.17
C GLY A 282 -3.04 18.07 0.09
N ILE A 283 -3.53 19.06 0.84
CA ILE A 283 -4.98 19.25 1.03
C ILE A 283 -5.74 19.50 -0.28
N ASP A 284 -5.16 20.25 -1.21
CA ASP A 284 -5.78 20.53 -2.51
C ASP A 284 -5.74 19.30 -3.42
N VAL A 285 -4.68 18.50 -3.34
CA VAL A 285 -4.56 17.20 -4.01
C VAL A 285 -5.67 16.27 -3.52
N VAL A 286 -5.74 16.02 -2.21
CA VAL A 286 -6.70 15.07 -1.62
C VAL A 286 -8.15 15.45 -1.95
N LYS A 287 -8.47 16.75 -1.98
CA LYS A 287 -9.82 17.23 -2.33
C LYS A 287 -10.17 16.95 -3.78
N GLU A 288 -9.32 17.32 -4.72
CA GLU A 288 -9.64 17.12 -6.14
C GLU A 288 -9.60 15.63 -6.51
N GLN A 289 -8.62 14.89 -5.99
CA GLN A 289 -8.54 13.43 -6.13
C GLN A 289 -9.83 12.75 -5.66
N SER A 290 -10.25 13.03 -4.42
CA SER A 290 -11.44 12.38 -3.84
C SER A 290 -12.69 12.69 -4.65
N LYS A 291 -12.86 13.96 -5.05
CA LYS A 291 -13.99 14.39 -5.87
C LYS A 291 -14.04 13.64 -7.21
N LEU A 292 -12.91 13.47 -7.90
CA LEU A 292 -12.89 12.79 -9.21
C LEU A 292 -13.10 11.28 -9.09
N ILE A 293 -12.47 10.63 -8.09
CA ILE A 293 -12.68 9.20 -7.83
C ILE A 293 -14.15 8.94 -7.49
N MET A 294 -14.72 9.72 -6.56
CA MET A 294 -16.13 9.56 -6.18
C MET A 294 -17.09 9.79 -7.36
N LYS A 295 -16.79 10.73 -8.27
CA LYS A 295 -17.57 10.91 -9.51
C LYS A 295 -17.43 9.71 -10.45
N ALA A 296 -16.23 9.16 -10.61
CA ALA A 296 -16.01 7.97 -11.43
C ALA A 296 -16.79 6.76 -10.89
N ASP A 297 -16.97 6.69 -9.57
CA ASP A 297 -17.76 5.68 -8.89
C ASP A 297 -19.27 5.99 -8.85
N ASN A 298 -19.72 7.01 -9.58
CA ASN A 298 -21.12 7.47 -9.65
C ASN A 298 -21.72 7.88 -8.29
N THR A 299 -20.87 8.38 -7.38
CA THR A 299 -21.33 8.91 -6.09
C THR A 299 -22.18 10.18 -6.30
N PRO A 300 -23.33 10.33 -5.61
CA PRO A 300 -24.15 11.53 -5.71
C PRO A 300 -23.40 12.81 -5.34
N GLU A 301 -23.66 13.92 -6.07
CA GLU A 301 -22.93 15.18 -5.89
C GLU A 301 -23.05 15.77 -4.47
N ASP A 302 -24.19 15.55 -3.80
CA ASP A 302 -24.40 15.99 -2.42
C ASP A 302 -23.47 15.24 -1.44
N ASP A 303 -23.26 13.94 -1.64
CA ASP A 303 -22.36 13.14 -0.80
C ASP A 303 -20.89 13.52 -1.07
N ILE A 304 -20.52 13.82 -2.32
CA ILE A 304 -19.20 14.36 -2.66
C ILE A 304 -18.98 15.71 -1.97
N THR A 305 -19.95 16.61 -2.05
CA THR A 305 -19.87 17.92 -1.41
C THR A 305 -19.71 17.79 0.11
N GLY A 306 -20.50 16.91 0.74
CA GLY A 306 -20.40 16.61 2.16
C GLY A 306 -19.01 16.07 2.55
N TYR A 307 -18.44 15.18 1.74
CA TYR A 307 -17.11 14.63 1.97
C TYR A 307 -16.00 15.69 1.89
N ILE A 308 -16.07 16.60 0.90
CA ILE A 308 -15.09 17.69 0.77
C ILE A 308 -15.20 18.69 1.94
N VAL A 309 -16.42 18.99 2.41
CA VAL A 309 -16.62 19.80 3.63
C VAL A 309 -15.99 19.12 4.84
N MET A 310 -16.18 17.81 4.99
CA MET A 310 -15.58 17.02 6.08
C MET A 310 -14.05 17.06 6.04
N ILE A 311 -13.42 16.86 4.87
CA ILE A 311 -11.96 16.96 4.73
C ILE A 311 -11.46 18.34 5.15
N ASN A 312 -12.12 19.43 4.73
CA ASN A 312 -11.72 20.79 5.14
C ASN A 312 -11.83 20.96 6.65
N LEU A 313 -12.90 20.48 7.29
CA LEU A 313 -13.06 20.55 8.73
C LEU A 313 -11.97 19.78 9.48
N ILE A 314 -11.66 18.56 9.02
CA ILE A 314 -10.57 17.74 9.56
C ILE A 314 -9.24 18.49 9.45
N TYR A 315 -8.96 19.10 8.30
CA TYR A 315 -7.74 19.87 8.09
C TYR A 315 -7.66 21.10 9.01
N GLU A 316 -8.70 21.94 9.06
CA GLU A 316 -8.72 23.13 9.93
C GLU A 316 -8.63 22.75 11.42
N THR A 317 -9.10 21.56 11.80
CA THR A 317 -9.08 21.13 13.20
C THR A 317 -7.78 20.43 13.59
N LEU A 318 -7.40 19.38 12.88
CA LEU A 318 -6.29 18.50 13.28
C LEU A 318 -4.92 19.01 12.82
N VAL A 319 -4.88 19.85 11.78
CA VAL A 319 -3.64 20.38 11.20
C VAL A 319 -3.40 21.83 11.61
N LYS A 320 -4.46 22.62 11.85
CA LYS A 320 -4.37 24.03 12.28
C LYS A 320 -4.80 24.28 13.73
N ASP A 321 -4.78 23.26 14.57
CA ASP A 321 -5.08 23.33 16.01
C ASP A 321 -6.46 23.93 16.36
N GLY A 322 -7.49 23.51 15.62
CA GLY A 322 -8.89 23.88 15.85
C GLY A 322 -9.59 23.06 16.95
N ASN A 323 -10.91 23.22 17.06
CA ASN A 323 -11.71 22.61 18.13
C ASN A 323 -12.05 21.14 17.85
N ILE A 324 -11.32 20.21 18.48
CA ILE A 324 -11.52 18.76 18.29
C ILE A 324 -12.91 18.26 18.70
N LYS A 325 -13.57 18.89 19.69
CA LYS A 325 -14.91 18.48 20.12
C LYS A 325 -15.95 18.74 19.05
N GLU A 326 -15.84 19.89 18.38
CA GLU A 326 -16.73 20.24 17.28
C GLU A 326 -16.53 19.30 16.09
N LEU A 327 -15.28 18.92 15.80
CA LEU A 327 -14.98 17.89 14.81
C LEU A 327 -15.60 16.54 15.19
N GLU A 328 -15.45 16.08 16.43
CA GLU A 328 -16.05 14.84 16.93
C GLU A 328 -17.57 14.85 16.75
N GLU A 329 -18.25 15.91 17.19
CA GLU A 329 -19.72 16.04 17.06
C GLU A 329 -20.18 16.01 15.59
N GLN A 330 -19.48 16.71 14.69
CA GLN A 330 -19.81 16.71 13.26
C GLN A 330 -19.55 15.36 12.60
N LEU A 331 -18.45 14.68 12.94
CA LEU A 331 -18.16 13.34 12.45
C LEU A 331 -19.17 12.32 12.98
N GLU A 332 -19.54 12.36 14.26
CA GLU A 332 -20.56 11.48 14.85
C GLU A 332 -21.90 11.63 14.11
N LYS A 333 -22.31 12.88 13.85
CA LYS A 333 -23.52 13.16 13.06
C LYS A 333 -23.40 12.59 11.65
N ASN A 334 -22.30 12.85 10.94
CA ASN A 334 -22.12 12.39 9.56
C ASN A 334 -22.09 10.86 9.45
N VAL A 335 -21.42 10.18 10.38
CA VAL A 335 -21.38 8.71 10.42
C VAL A 335 -22.75 8.14 10.79
N SER A 336 -23.48 8.76 11.73
CA SER A 336 -24.85 8.36 12.06
C SER A 336 -25.80 8.53 10.86
N ASP A 337 -25.73 9.66 10.15
CA ASP A 337 -26.54 9.92 8.95
C ASP A 337 -26.21 8.90 7.84
N SER A 338 -24.92 8.57 7.66
CA SER A 338 -24.47 7.56 6.70
C SER A 338 -24.95 6.15 7.08
N TYR A 339 -24.91 5.80 8.36
CA TYR A 339 -25.48 4.56 8.88
C TYR A 339 -26.97 4.45 8.54
N GLU A 340 -27.75 5.53 8.65
CA GLU A 340 -29.17 5.47 8.32
C GLU A 340 -29.45 5.20 6.85
N LYS A 341 -28.56 5.62 5.96
CA LYS A 341 -28.63 5.38 4.51
C LYS A 341 -28.18 3.96 4.09
N MET A 342 -27.53 3.20 4.97
CA MET A 342 -27.08 1.83 4.68
C MET A 342 -28.25 0.90 4.32
N SER A 343 -27.97 -0.09 3.47
CA SER A 343 -28.89 -1.19 3.17
C SER A 343 -29.20 -2.03 4.40
N ALA A 344 -30.30 -2.77 4.36
CA ALA A 344 -30.68 -3.66 5.45
C ALA A 344 -29.61 -4.75 5.71
N GLU A 345 -28.94 -5.21 4.66
CA GLU A 345 -27.84 -6.17 4.71
C GLU A 345 -26.61 -5.58 5.41
N GLU A 346 -26.21 -4.35 5.08
CA GLU A 346 -25.09 -3.68 5.73
C GLU A 346 -25.38 -3.41 7.21
N LYS A 347 -26.60 -2.96 7.54
CA LYS A 347 -27.01 -2.73 8.94
C LYS A 347 -26.95 -4.01 9.79
N LYS A 348 -27.17 -5.20 9.21
CA LYS A 348 -27.05 -6.49 9.93
C LYS A 348 -25.61 -6.79 10.37
N THR A 349 -24.61 -6.25 9.68
CA THR A 349 -23.20 -6.40 10.06
C THR A 349 -22.81 -5.53 11.26
N VAL A 350 -23.61 -4.50 11.55
CA VAL A 350 -23.41 -3.59 12.68
C VAL A 350 -24.17 -4.08 13.89
N LYS A 351 -23.45 -4.61 14.89
CA LYS A 351 -24.05 -5.13 16.13
C LYS A 351 -24.65 -4.03 17.01
N ASN A 352 -24.00 -2.87 17.06
CA ASN A 352 -24.42 -1.72 17.85
C ASN A 352 -24.11 -0.42 17.09
N LYS A 353 -25.13 0.40 16.83
CA LYS A 353 -25.01 1.65 16.09
C LYS A 353 -24.08 2.66 16.79
N ASP A 354 -24.28 2.90 18.09
CA ASP A 354 -23.52 3.92 18.82
C ASP A 354 -22.04 3.55 18.94
N GLU A 355 -21.75 2.26 19.12
CA GLU A 355 -20.39 1.75 19.14
C GLU A 355 -19.73 1.86 17.76
N TYR A 356 -20.45 1.50 16.70
CA TYR A 356 -20.00 1.68 15.33
C TYR A 356 -19.66 3.14 15.03
N VAL A 357 -20.58 4.06 15.33
CA VAL A 357 -20.36 5.50 15.13
C VAL A 357 -19.09 5.97 15.87
N LYS A 358 -18.99 5.69 17.17
CA LYS A 358 -17.83 6.10 17.98
C LYS A 358 -16.52 5.49 17.48
N GLN A 359 -16.54 4.23 17.08
CA GLN A 359 -15.35 3.55 16.57
C GLN A 359 -14.90 4.16 15.23
N THR A 360 -15.82 4.37 14.30
CA THR A 360 -15.52 5.01 13.01
C THR A 360 -14.97 6.42 13.21
N VAL A 361 -15.58 7.24 14.07
CA VAL A 361 -15.09 8.59 14.38
C VAL A 361 -13.67 8.55 14.95
N LYS A 362 -13.42 7.68 15.94
CA LYS A 362 -12.10 7.51 16.55
C LYS A 362 -11.05 7.09 15.51
N GLN A 363 -11.40 6.17 14.61
CA GLN A 363 -10.51 5.71 13.54
C GLN A 363 -10.19 6.82 12.54
N THR A 364 -11.20 7.57 12.09
CA THR A 364 -11.02 8.74 11.22
C THR A 364 -10.08 9.75 11.88
N ILE A 365 -10.33 10.15 13.13
CA ILE A 365 -9.46 11.09 13.84
C ILE A 365 -8.04 10.54 13.96
N ALA A 366 -7.86 9.27 14.30
CA ALA A 366 -6.54 8.66 14.43
C ALA A 366 -5.77 8.67 13.09
N GLN A 367 -6.42 8.33 11.98
CA GLN A 367 -5.83 8.35 10.64
C GLN A 367 -5.32 9.75 10.28
N PHE A 368 -6.16 10.77 10.45
CA PHE A 368 -5.82 12.16 10.15
C PHE A 368 -4.91 12.83 11.19
N SER A 369 -4.71 12.20 12.35
CA SER A 369 -3.79 12.67 13.38
C SER A 369 -2.37 12.10 13.26
N SER A 370 -2.12 11.17 12.33
CA SER A 370 -0.78 10.63 12.09
C SER A 370 0.20 11.75 11.70
N LYS A 371 1.49 11.57 12.04
CA LYS A 371 2.53 12.56 11.71
C LYS A 371 2.63 12.76 10.20
N TRP A 372 2.57 11.66 9.46
CA TRP A 372 2.60 11.67 8.01
C TRP A 372 1.43 12.47 7.43
N MET A 373 0.18 12.17 7.82
CA MET A 373 -0.98 12.84 7.23
C MET A 373 -0.98 14.34 7.52
N LYS A 374 -0.66 14.76 8.75
CA LYS A 374 -0.57 16.19 9.10
C LYS A 374 0.49 16.91 8.26
N TYR A 375 1.65 16.29 8.07
CA TYR A 375 2.70 16.84 7.22
C TYR A 375 2.22 16.92 5.77
N PHE A 376 1.77 15.82 5.20
CA PHE A 376 1.35 15.74 3.80
C PHE A 376 0.28 16.77 3.45
N LEU A 377 -0.78 16.89 4.27
CA LEU A 377 -1.88 17.84 4.00
C LEU A 377 -1.43 19.30 4.04
N SER A 378 -0.50 19.66 4.92
CA SER A 378 -0.01 21.04 5.09
C SER A 378 1.15 21.40 4.17
N HIS A 379 1.88 20.40 3.68
CA HIS A 379 3.08 20.59 2.88
C HIS A 379 2.75 21.13 1.48
N ASP A 380 3.57 22.08 1.03
CA ASP A 380 3.54 22.61 -0.34
C ASP A 380 4.82 22.14 -1.07
N PRO A 381 4.70 21.18 -2.02
CA PRO A 381 5.86 20.59 -2.70
C PRO A 381 6.58 21.59 -3.62
N SER A 382 5.91 22.69 -4.01
CA SER A 382 6.51 23.71 -4.88
C SER A 382 7.77 24.33 -4.28
N TYR A 383 7.86 24.47 -2.96
CA TYR A 383 9.02 25.08 -2.30
C TYR A 383 10.32 24.29 -2.48
N ALA A 384 10.24 22.96 -2.63
CA ALA A 384 11.40 22.15 -2.94
C ALA A 384 11.79 22.29 -4.41
N LEU A 385 10.79 22.25 -5.31
CA LEU A 385 10.97 22.44 -6.76
C LEU A 385 11.58 23.79 -7.11
N GLU A 386 11.24 24.85 -6.38
CA GLU A 386 11.83 26.21 -6.51
C GLU A 386 13.35 26.26 -6.23
N LYS A 387 13.94 25.15 -5.78
CA LYS A 387 15.39 25.03 -5.53
C LYS A 387 16.07 24.00 -6.45
N VAL A 388 15.31 23.30 -7.29
CA VAL A 388 15.84 22.26 -8.17
C VAL A 388 16.44 22.87 -9.43
N THR A 389 17.75 22.68 -9.61
CA THR A 389 18.52 23.23 -10.75
C THR A 389 19.11 22.16 -11.67
N CYS A 390 18.98 20.88 -11.32
CA CYS A 390 19.39 19.77 -12.18
C CYS A 390 18.31 19.46 -13.25
N PRO A 391 18.62 18.65 -14.28
CA PRO A 391 17.63 18.20 -15.25
C PRO A 391 16.44 17.49 -14.59
N VAL A 392 15.21 17.81 -15.04
CA VAL A 392 13.97 17.21 -14.51
C VAL A 392 13.10 16.61 -15.62
N LEU A 393 12.63 15.38 -15.44
CA LEU A 393 11.58 14.77 -16.26
C LEU A 393 10.29 14.68 -15.46
N LEU A 394 9.25 15.40 -15.90
CA LEU A 394 7.90 15.33 -15.35
C LEU A 394 7.05 14.37 -16.19
N LEU A 395 6.53 13.31 -15.58
CA LEU A 395 5.69 12.31 -16.25
C LEU A 395 4.29 12.30 -15.63
N PHE A 396 3.25 12.33 -16.45
CA PHE A 396 1.86 12.30 -16.01
C PHE A 396 1.01 11.30 -16.82
N GLY A 397 0.04 10.67 -16.15
CA GLY A 397 -1.04 9.94 -16.80
C GLY A 397 -2.21 10.89 -17.13
N GLY A 398 -2.69 10.87 -18.37
CA GLY A 398 -3.80 11.73 -18.81
C GLY A 398 -5.15 11.36 -18.22
N LYS A 399 -5.31 10.11 -17.76
CA LYS A 399 -6.49 9.59 -17.04
C LYS A 399 -6.24 9.48 -15.54
N ASP A 400 -5.14 10.00 -15.02
CA ASP A 400 -4.85 9.95 -13.59
C ASP A 400 -5.87 10.78 -12.78
N LEU A 401 -6.63 10.10 -11.91
CA LEU A 401 -7.60 10.73 -11.00
C LEU A 401 -7.01 11.04 -9.62
N GLN A 402 -5.76 10.66 -9.35
CA GLN A 402 -5.05 10.88 -8.10
C GLN A 402 -4.14 12.10 -8.20
N VAL A 403 -3.40 12.22 -9.30
CA VAL A 403 -2.55 13.37 -9.60
C VAL A 403 -2.97 14.00 -10.92
N ILE A 404 -3.89 14.95 -10.80
CA ILE A 404 -4.55 15.58 -11.93
C ILE A 404 -3.57 16.49 -12.66
N VAL A 405 -3.38 16.25 -13.96
CA VAL A 405 -2.45 17.02 -14.81
C VAL A 405 -2.73 18.53 -14.76
N SER A 406 -4.00 18.91 -14.93
CA SER A 406 -4.41 20.33 -14.96
C SER A 406 -4.21 21.05 -13.62
N GLN A 407 -4.16 20.30 -12.51
CA GLN A 407 -3.89 20.83 -11.18
C GLN A 407 -2.38 20.94 -10.90
N ASN A 408 -1.58 19.98 -11.36
CA ASN A 408 -0.21 19.80 -10.89
C ASN A 408 0.87 20.25 -11.87
N GLN A 409 0.69 20.02 -13.19
CA GLN A 409 1.74 20.27 -14.18
C GLN A 409 2.24 21.72 -14.14
N LYS A 410 1.31 22.68 -14.30
CA LYS A 410 1.68 24.09 -14.38
C LYS A 410 2.35 24.61 -13.11
N PRO A 411 1.83 24.33 -11.89
CA PRO A 411 2.53 24.67 -10.66
C PRO A 411 3.95 24.10 -10.55
N MET A 412 4.17 22.85 -10.95
CA MET A 412 5.52 22.25 -10.95
C MET A 412 6.45 22.97 -11.92
N GLU A 413 6.01 23.23 -13.16
CA GLU A 413 6.80 23.94 -14.16
C GLU A 413 7.11 25.38 -13.76
N ASP A 414 6.14 26.08 -13.15
CA ASP A 414 6.33 27.45 -12.67
C ASP A 414 7.32 27.51 -11.49
N ALA A 415 7.29 26.51 -10.59
CA ALA A 415 8.29 26.37 -9.53
C ALA A 415 9.70 26.13 -10.08
N LEU A 416 9.86 25.23 -11.05
CA LEU A 416 11.15 24.99 -11.72
C LEU A 416 11.67 26.25 -12.44
N LYS A 417 10.81 26.98 -13.15
CA LYS A 417 11.19 28.27 -13.76
C LYS A 417 11.64 29.28 -12.72
N LYS A 418 10.98 29.34 -11.56
CA LYS A 418 11.36 30.22 -10.46
C LYS A 418 12.71 29.83 -9.84
N ALA A 419 13.08 28.55 -9.89
CA ALA A 419 14.44 28.09 -9.57
C ALA A 419 15.50 28.53 -10.59
N GLY A 420 15.09 29.17 -11.69
CA GLY A 420 15.97 29.45 -12.84
C GLY A 420 16.27 28.20 -13.68
N ASN A 421 15.52 27.11 -13.48
CA ASN A 421 15.73 25.86 -14.18
C ASN A 421 14.89 25.78 -15.46
N SER A 422 15.55 25.88 -16.60
CA SER A 422 14.94 25.68 -17.92
C SER A 422 15.19 24.29 -18.50
N ASN A 423 15.95 23.44 -17.81
CA ASN A 423 16.26 22.09 -18.26
C ASN A 423 15.26 21.09 -17.66
N TYR A 424 14.00 21.20 -18.07
CA TYR A 424 12.99 20.22 -17.72
C TYR A 424 12.20 19.79 -18.95
N THR A 425 11.73 18.54 -18.93
CA THR A 425 10.87 17.94 -19.96
C THR A 425 9.58 17.48 -19.29
N THR A 426 8.44 17.79 -19.89
CA THR A 426 7.14 17.28 -19.43
C THR A 426 6.57 16.33 -20.48
N LYS A 427 6.11 15.16 -20.06
CA LYS A 427 5.40 14.21 -20.92
C LYS A 427 4.11 13.72 -20.27
N ILE A 428 3.02 13.74 -21.04
CA ILE A 428 1.72 13.22 -20.64
C ILE A 428 1.43 12.00 -21.51
N TYR A 429 1.03 10.90 -20.90
CA TYR A 429 0.54 9.71 -21.59
C TYR A 429 -1.00 9.73 -21.55
N PRO A 430 -1.69 10.10 -22.64
CA PRO A 430 -3.11 10.47 -22.59
C PRO A 430 -4.02 9.40 -21.99
N ASP A 431 -3.74 8.12 -22.29
CA ASP A 431 -4.55 6.98 -21.85
C ASP A 431 -4.05 6.32 -20.56
N ALA A 432 -3.03 6.88 -19.92
CA ALA A 432 -2.44 6.27 -18.73
C ALA A 432 -3.14 6.71 -17.44
N ASN A 433 -3.37 5.78 -16.50
CA ASN A 433 -3.77 6.08 -15.12
C ASN A 433 -2.57 6.49 -14.26
N HIS A 434 -2.79 6.60 -12.94
CA HIS A 434 -1.75 6.91 -11.95
C HIS A 434 -0.55 5.96 -12.00
N LEU A 435 -0.79 4.67 -12.25
CA LEU A 435 0.26 3.63 -12.31
C LEU A 435 0.90 3.53 -13.71
N PHE A 436 0.55 4.43 -14.62
CA PHE A 436 0.97 4.43 -16.02
C PHE A 436 0.54 3.18 -16.80
N GLN A 437 -0.56 2.53 -16.40
CA GLN A 437 -1.23 1.49 -17.20
C GLN A 437 -2.22 2.12 -18.16
N GLU A 438 -2.47 1.48 -19.31
CA GLU A 438 -3.56 1.89 -20.20
C GLU A 438 -4.90 1.72 -19.49
N ALA A 439 -5.67 2.79 -19.41
CA ALA A 439 -6.80 2.94 -18.50
C ALA A 439 -8.08 3.28 -19.27
N GLY A 440 -9.21 2.78 -18.78
CA GLY A 440 -10.52 3.13 -19.32
C GLY A 440 -11.03 4.42 -18.69
N THR A 441 -11.18 4.38 -17.37
CA THR A 441 -11.72 5.46 -16.53
C THR A 441 -10.66 6.19 -15.74
N GLY A 442 -9.53 5.54 -15.45
CA GLY A 442 -8.51 6.07 -14.54
C GLY A 442 -8.79 5.85 -13.06
N SER A 443 -9.96 5.32 -12.71
CA SER A 443 -10.33 5.01 -11.32
C SER A 443 -9.38 3.96 -10.73
N PRO A 444 -8.99 4.07 -9.44
CA PRO A 444 -8.27 3.00 -8.76
C PRO A 444 -8.98 1.64 -8.81
N ASN A 445 -10.32 1.63 -8.98
CA ASN A 445 -11.12 0.41 -9.02
C ASN A 445 -10.79 -0.52 -10.21
N GLU A 446 -10.25 0.01 -11.31
CA GLU A 446 -9.84 -0.82 -12.46
C GLU A 446 -8.44 -1.41 -12.34
N TYR A 447 -7.57 -0.93 -11.44
CA TYR A 447 -6.13 -1.29 -11.41
C TYR A 447 -5.89 -2.81 -11.33
N GLY A 448 -6.70 -3.51 -10.53
CA GLY A 448 -6.63 -4.96 -10.40
C GLY A 448 -7.00 -5.72 -11.67
N GLN A 449 -7.85 -5.16 -12.52
CA GLN A 449 -8.34 -5.77 -13.77
C GLN A 449 -7.45 -5.44 -14.98
N LEU A 450 -6.69 -4.35 -14.92
CA LEU A 450 -5.82 -3.92 -16.01
C LEU A 450 -4.58 -4.83 -16.15
N PRO A 451 -4.03 -5.00 -17.37
CA PRO A 451 -2.75 -5.66 -17.59
C PRO A 451 -1.65 -5.05 -16.71
N LYS A 452 -0.78 -5.89 -16.15
CA LYS A 452 0.33 -5.46 -15.27
C LYS A 452 1.51 -4.95 -16.09
N GLU A 453 1.23 -3.99 -16.97
CA GLU A 453 2.15 -3.44 -17.97
C GLU A 453 1.96 -1.93 -18.07
N PHE A 454 3.05 -1.23 -18.39
CA PHE A 454 3.00 0.19 -18.65
C PHE A 454 2.42 0.46 -20.05
N VAL A 455 1.88 1.67 -20.24
CA VAL A 455 1.53 2.17 -21.57
C VAL A 455 2.73 2.10 -22.53
N PRO A 456 2.51 1.88 -23.84
CA PRO A 456 3.59 1.77 -24.80
C PRO A 456 4.56 2.97 -24.78
N GLY A 457 5.86 2.67 -24.89
CA GLY A 457 6.94 3.67 -24.92
C GLY A 457 7.39 4.20 -23.55
N PHE A 458 6.58 4.03 -22.49
CA PHE A 458 6.87 4.61 -21.17
C PHE A 458 8.28 4.34 -20.64
N LEU A 459 8.71 3.08 -20.65
CA LEU A 459 10.03 2.67 -20.17
C LEU A 459 11.17 3.15 -21.10
N ASP A 460 10.94 3.12 -22.41
CA ASP A 460 11.92 3.56 -23.40
C ASP A 460 12.19 5.06 -23.29
N ASP A 461 11.15 5.86 -23.06
CA ASP A 461 11.25 7.30 -22.86
C ASP A 461 12.13 7.65 -21.64
N ILE A 462 11.91 6.96 -20.51
CA ILE A 462 12.73 7.12 -19.29
C ILE A 462 14.19 6.78 -19.61
N THR A 463 14.44 5.62 -20.23
CA THR A 463 15.79 5.16 -20.55
C THR A 463 16.52 6.14 -21.48
N GLN A 464 15.85 6.59 -22.55
CA GLN A 464 16.42 7.52 -23.52
C GLN A 464 16.72 8.86 -22.85
N TRP A 465 15.81 9.36 -22.02
CA TRP A 465 16.00 10.62 -21.31
C TRP A 465 17.18 10.56 -20.34
N ILE A 466 17.34 9.48 -19.56
CA ILE A 466 18.50 9.29 -18.67
C ILE A 466 19.80 9.25 -19.47
N LYS A 467 19.82 8.54 -20.60
CA LYS A 467 21.02 8.44 -21.46
C LYS A 467 21.46 9.80 -22.00
N LEU A 468 20.55 10.74 -22.23
CA LEU A 468 20.88 12.10 -22.67
C LEU A 468 21.53 12.93 -21.56
N GLN A 469 21.29 12.64 -20.28
CA GLN A 469 21.89 13.39 -19.17
C GLN A 469 23.34 12.94 -18.86
N ASN A 470 23.74 11.78 -19.38
CA ASN A 470 25.03 11.13 -19.09
C ASN A 470 25.97 11.12 -20.32
N GLN A 471 25.62 11.86 -21.37
CA GLN A 471 26.49 12.18 -22.51
C GLN A 471 27.21 13.50 -22.22
#